data_AF-A0A3D4BBB1-F1
#
_entry.id   AF-A0A3D4BBB1-F1
#
_cell.length_a   1.000
_cell.length_b   1.000
_cell.length_c   1.000
_cell.angle_alpha   90.00
_cell.angle_beta   90.00
_cell.angle_gamma   90.00
#
_symmetry.space_group_name_H-M   'P 1'
#
loop_
_entity.id
_entity.type
_entity.pdbx_description
1 polymer ?
#
loop_
_entity_poly.entity_id
_entity_poly.type
_entity_poly.pdbx_seq_one_letter_code
_entity_poly.pdbx_strand_id
1 'polypeptide(L)'
;MNAYQKTAIATIIATIFLISVGSLVRITGAGLGCPDWPKCWGCWFPPSSIEEVDMAYIQEKGYDIQEFNPIKMWTEYINRLVGVIIGFLVFLTFLRSVRYLKS
;
A
#
# COMPACT_ATOMS: atom_id res chain seq x y z
N MET A 1 6.94 -2.81 30.61
CA MET A 1 6.08 -2.19 29.57
C MET A 1 4.77 -2.96 29.45
N ASN A 2 3.65 -2.27 29.55
CA ASN A 2 2.33 -2.85 29.37
C ASN A 2 2.07 -3.25 27.91
N ALA A 3 1.08 -4.11 27.67
CA ALA A 3 0.73 -4.55 26.32
C ALA A 3 0.41 -3.38 25.37
N TYR A 4 -0.25 -2.32 25.87
CA TYR A 4 -0.52 -1.09 25.11
C TYR A 4 0.76 -0.33 24.74
N GLN A 5 1.68 -0.13 25.69
CA GLN A 5 2.94 0.58 25.43
C GLN A 5 3.79 -0.16 24.40
N LYS A 6 3.83 -1.50 24.45
CA LYS A 6 4.54 -2.31 23.45
C LYS A 6 3.95 -2.10 22.04
N THR A 7 2.63 -2.08 21.91
CA THR A 7 2.00 -1.91 20.59
C THR A 7 2.06 -0.49 20.09
N ALA A 8 1.96 0.50 20.97
CA ALA A 8 2.14 1.90 20.62
C ALA A 8 3.54 2.16 20.06
N ILE A 9 4.59 1.68 20.73
CA ILE A 9 5.97 1.82 20.24
C ILE A 9 6.15 1.10 18.89
N ALA A 10 5.66 -0.14 18.77
CA ALA A 10 5.71 -0.87 17.50
C ALA A 10 4.99 -0.12 16.36
N THR A 11 3.83 0.48 16.66
CA THR A 11 3.04 1.27 15.68
C THR A 11 3.79 2.52 15.25
N ILE A 12 4.43 3.23 16.17
CA ILE A 12 5.23 4.43 15.86
C ILE A 12 6.39 4.07 14.93
N ILE A 13 7.17 3.04 15.29
CA ILE A 13 8.30 2.57 14.47
C ILE A 13 7.82 2.16 13.08
N ALA A 14 6.74 1.36 13.01
CA ALA A 14 6.19 0.91 11.75
C ALA A 14 5.68 2.07 10.88
N THR A 15 5.03 3.07 11.48
CA THR A 15 4.52 4.24 10.75
C THR A 15 5.65 5.10 10.21
N ILE A 16 6.71 5.32 10.98
CA ILE A 16 7.91 6.03 10.51
C ILE A 16 8.53 5.29 9.32
N PHE A 17 8.64 3.96 9.42
CA PHE A 17 9.11 3.13 8.31
C PHE A 17 8.23 3.27 7.07
N LEU A 18 6.90 3.23 7.21
CA LEU A 18 5.95 3.40 6.10
C LEU A 18 6.10 4.77 5.42
N ILE A 19 6.29 5.83 6.20
CA ILE A 19 6.50 7.18 5.66
C ILE A 19 7.77 7.22 4.80
N SER A 20 8.85 6.58 5.27
CA SER A 20 10.10 6.47 4.50
C SER A 20 9.90 5.70 3.19
N VAL A 21 9.25 4.54 3.24
CA VAL A 21 8.96 3.73 2.03
C VAL A 21 8.06 4.50 1.06
N GLY A 22 7.00 5.13 1.54
CA GLY A 22 6.11 5.96 0.72
C GLY A 22 6.84 7.15 0.08
N SER A 23 7.80 7.73 0.79
CA SER A 23 8.66 8.78 0.24
C SER A 23 9.54 8.26 -0.90
N LEU A 24 10.10 7.05 -0.76
CA LEU A 24 10.86 6.39 -1.83
C LEU A 24 9.99 6.14 -3.08
N VAL A 25 8.76 5.66 -2.91
CA VAL A 25 7.80 5.43 -4.02
C VAL A 25 7.49 6.74 -4.75
N ARG A 26 7.40 7.86 -4.03
CA ARG A 26 7.13 9.16 -4.63
C ARG A 26 8.32 9.69 -5.44
N ILE A 27 9.54 9.61 -4.90
CA ILE A 27 10.73 10.14 -5.59
C ILE A 27 11.14 9.30 -6.80
N THR A 28 10.83 8.00 -6.82
CA THR A 28 11.07 7.12 -7.97
C THR A 28 10.02 7.26 -9.07
N GLY A 29 8.98 8.08 -8.85
CA GLY A 29 7.84 8.21 -9.76
C GLY A 29 7.03 6.91 -9.88
N ALA A 30 7.14 6.01 -8.91
CA ALA A 30 6.39 4.76 -8.87
C ALA A 30 4.97 4.93 -8.30
N GLY A 31 4.66 6.07 -7.68
CA GLY A 31 3.34 6.34 -7.07
C GLY A 31 2.16 6.45 -8.04
N LEU A 32 2.40 6.32 -9.34
CA LEU A 32 1.38 6.26 -10.41
C LEU A 32 1.48 4.94 -11.20
N GLY A 33 2.18 3.93 -10.67
CA GLY A 33 2.36 2.66 -11.37
C GLY A 33 1.06 1.86 -11.48
N CYS A 34 0.28 1.82 -10.40
CA CYS A 34 -1.02 1.15 -10.35
C CYS A 34 -2.16 2.19 -10.44
N PRO A 35 -2.83 2.34 -11.60
CA PRO A 35 -3.90 3.33 -11.78
C PRO A 35 -5.15 3.01 -10.95
N ASP A 36 -5.28 1.76 -10.50
CA ASP A 36 -6.43 1.25 -9.76
C ASP A 36 -6.07 0.79 -8.36
N TRP A 37 -7.08 0.70 -7.49
CA TRP A 37 -7.04 0.00 -6.21
C TRP A 37 -8.44 -0.57 -5.93
N PRO A 38 -8.63 -1.80 -5.38
CA PRO A 38 -7.63 -2.71 -4.78
C PRO A 38 -6.81 -3.53 -5.78
N LYS A 39 -7.29 -3.65 -7.02
CA LYS A 39 -6.60 -4.31 -8.12
C LYS A 39 -5.59 -3.35 -8.76
N CYS A 40 -4.60 -3.86 -9.48
CA CYS A 40 -3.66 -3.09 -10.28
C CYS A 40 -3.80 -3.55 -11.74
N TRP A 41 -4.19 -2.66 -12.66
CA TRP A 41 -4.48 -2.98 -14.07
C TRP A 41 -5.54 -4.09 -14.23
N GLY A 42 -6.62 -4.04 -13.45
CA GLY A 42 -7.68 -5.06 -13.48
C GLY A 42 -7.29 -6.43 -12.88
N CYS A 43 -6.02 -6.62 -12.52
CA CYS A 43 -5.47 -7.83 -11.92
C CYS A 43 -5.31 -7.69 -10.39
N TRP A 44 -5.46 -8.78 -9.64
CA TRP A 44 -5.23 -8.74 -8.18
C TRP A 44 -3.75 -8.58 -7.83
N PHE A 45 -2.87 -9.12 -8.65
CA PHE A 45 -1.42 -8.94 -8.53
C PHE A 45 -0.92 -8.13 -9.73
N PRO A 46 0.12 -7.30 -9.57
CA PRO A 46 0.68 -6.53 -10.67
C PRO A 46 1.11 -7.45 -11.82
N PRO A 47 0.63 -7.21 -13.05
CA PRO A 47 1.01 -8.01 -14.21
C PRO A 47 2.48 -7.80 -14.56
N SER A 48 3.14 -8.85 -15.08
CA SER A 48 4.55 -8.75 -15.50
C SER A 48 4.71 -8.28 -16.94
N SER A 49 3.67 -8.48 -17.75
CA SER A 49 3.60 -8.12 -19.17
C SER A 49 2.22 -7.57 -19.52
N ILE A 50 2.14 -6.82 -20.62
CA ILE A 50 0.87 -6.22 -21.06
C ILE A 50 -0.15 -7.28 -21.54
N GLU A 51 0.35 -8.44 -21.98
CA GLU A 51 -0.46 -9.55 -22.50
C GLU A 51 -1.32 -10.22 -21.41
N GLU A 52 -0.93 -10.08 -20.14
CA GLU A 52 -1.71 -10.54 -18.99
C GLU A 52 -2.93 -9.66 -18.70
N VAL A 53 -2.96 -8.45 -19.26
CA VAL A 53 -4.02 -7.47 -19.04
C VAL A 53 -5.07 -7.59 -20.13
N ASP A 54 -6.34 -7.55 -19.75
CA ASP A 54 -7.44 -7.51 -20.70
C ASP A 54 -7.41 -6.19 -21.50
N MET A 55 -7.26 -6.28 -22.82
CA MET A 55 -7.26 -5.12 -23.71
C MET A 55 -8.60 -4.37 -23.69
N ALA A 56 -9.72 -5.06 -23.47
CA ALA A 56 -11.02 -4.42 -23.32
C ALA A 56 -11.06 -3.53 -22.07
N TYR A 57 -10.42 -3.97 -20.97
CA TYR A 57 -10.30 -3.20 -19.74
C TYR A 57 -9.50 -1.91 -19.94
N ILE A 58 -8.35 -1.99 -20.62
CA ILE A 58 -7.49 -0.83 -20.92
C ILE A 58 -8.26 0.19 -21.76
N GLN A 59 -8.98 -0.27 -22.79
CA GLN A 59 -9.75 0.60 -23.68
C GLN A 59 -10.97 1.22 -23.01
N GLU A 60 -11.70 0.47 -22.17
CA GLU A 60 -12.85 0.97 -21.41
C GLU A 60 -12.43 2.07 -20.43
N LYS A 61 -11.30 1.89 -19.75
CA LYS A 61 -10.77 2.84 -18.76
C LYS A 61 -9.94 3.97 -19.37
N GLY A 62 -9.53 3.83 -20.64
CA GLY A 62 -8.72 4.82 -21.34
C GLY A 62 -7.29 4.95 -20.79
N TYR A 63 -6.68 3.85 -20.34
CA TYR A 63 -5.30 3.85 -19.85
C TYR A 63 -4.28 3.86 -21.00
N ASP A 64 -3.19 4.62 -20.85
CA ASP A 64 -2.09 4.62 -21.80
C ASP A 64 -1.12 3.47 -21.52
N ILE A 65 -0.88 2.64 -22.54
CA ILE A 65 0.05 1.50 -22.47
C ILE A 65 1.49 1.97 -22.24
N GLN A 66 1.83 3.21 -22.61
CA GLN A 66 3.18 3.78 -22.38
C GLN A 66 3.52 3.93 -20.90
N GLU A 67 2.51 4.00 -20.03
CA GLU A 67 2.71 4.07 -18.57
C GLU A 67 2.94 2.70 -17.95
N PHE A 68 2.75 1.62 -18.72
CA PHE A 68 2.95 0.24 -18.26
C PHE A 68 4.41 -0.01 -17.88
N ASN A 69 4.69 -0.09 -16.58
CA ASN A 69 6.02 -0.39 -16.06
C ASN A 69 5.94 -1.35 -14.86
N PRO A 70 6.34 -2.62 -15.02
CA PRO A 70 6.28 -3.63 -13.96
C PRO A 70 7.00 -3.23 -12.68
N ILE A 71 8.17 -2.62 -12.78
CA ILE A 71 8.98 -2.23 -11.61
C ILE A 71 8.24 -1.18 -10.79
N LYS A 72 7.65 -0.18 -11.45
CA LYS A 72 6.86 0.87 -10.78
C LYS A 72 5.60 0.29 -10.13
N MET A 73 4.87 -0.57 -10.85
CA MET A 73 3.67 -1.24 -10.34
C MET A 73 3.95 -2.05 -9.08
N TRP A 74 4.96 -2.92 -9.12
CA TRP A 74 5.35 -3.74 -7.96
C TRP A 74 5.81 -2.90 -6.79
N THR A 75 6.59 -1.84 -7.05
CA THR A 75 7.04 -0.90 -6.01
C THR A 75 5.86 -0.24 -5.31
N GLU A 76 4.86 0.23 -6.05
CA GLU A 76 3.66 0.85 -5.48
C GLU A 76 2.78 -0.16 -4.76
N TYR A 77 2.57 -1.34 -5.35
CA TYR A 77 1.72 -2.39 -4.80
C TYR A 77 2.25 -2.89 -3.46
N ILE A 78 3.57 -3.10 -3.32
CA ILE A 78 4.20 -3.46 -2.06
C ILE A 78 4.00 -2.36 -1.01
N ASN A 79 4.21 -1.08 -1.37
CA ASN A 79 3.96 0.03 -0.46
C ASN A 79 2.50 0.07 0.04
N ARG A 80 1.54 -0.20 -0.85
CA ARG A 80 0.11 -0.31 -0.50
C ARG A 80 -0.16 -1.46 0.47
N LEU A 81 0.42 -2.65 0.23
CA LEU A 81 0.27 -3.80 1.14
C LEU A 81 0.88 -3.54 2.52
N VAL A 82 2.08 -2.95 2.58
CA VAL A 82 2.72 -2.54 3.84
C VAL A 82 1.82 -1.54 4.57
N GLY A 83 1.22 -0.59 3.84
CA GLY A 83 0.23 0.34 4.38
C GLY A 83 -0.97 -0.34 5.03
N VAL A 84 -1.55 -1.38 4.39
CA VAL A 84 -2.68 -2.15 4.95
C VAL A 84 -2.28 -2.86 6.25
N ILE A 85 -1.12 -3.53 6.27
CA ILE A 85 -0.61 -4.23 7.46
C ILE A 85 -0.44 -3.26 8.64
N ILE A 86 0.14 -2.09 8.37
CA ILE A 86 0.36 -1.06 9.40
C ILE A 86 -0.96 -0.41 9.82
N GLY A 87 -1.91 -0.24 8.90
CA GLY A 87 -3.27 0.20 9.22
C GLY A 87 -3.96 -0.71 10.23
N PHE A 88 -3.84 -2.03 10.07
CA PHE A 88 -4.35 -2.98 11.06
C PHE A 88 -3.64 -2.88 12.42
N LEU A 89 -2.32 -2.63 12.41
CA LEU A 89 -1.55 -2.42 13.63
C LEU A 89 -2.00 -1.14 14.38
N VAL A 90 -2.22 -0.04 13.65
CA VAL A 90 -2.76 1.22 14.18
C VAL A 90 -4.15 0.98 14.77
N PHE A 91 -5.03 0.28 14.06
CA PHE A 91 -6.38 -0.04 14.52
C PHE A 91 -6.35 -0.87 15.82
N LEU A 92 -5.47 -1.88 15.89
CA LEU A 92 -5.28 -2.67 17.11
C LEU A 92 -4.75 -1.82 18.27
N THR A 93 -3.83 -0.89 18.02
CA THR A 93 -3.34 0.04 19.04
C THR A 93 -4.45 0.96 19.54
N PHE A 94 -5.32 1.45 18.65
CA PHE A 94 -6.52 2.21 19.02
C PHE A 94 -7.45 1.40 19.93
N LEU A 95 -7.79 0.16 19.57
CA LEU A 95 -8.63 -0.70 20.40
C LEU A 95 -8.02 -0.95 21.79
N ARG A 96 -6.70 -1.10 21.89
CA ARG A 96 -5.99 -1.24 23.16
C ARG A 96 -5.95 0.06 23.97
N SER A 97 -5.93 1.21 23.30
CA SER A 97 -5.97 2.54 23.93
C SER A 97 -7.30 2.78 24.66
N VAL A 98 -8.43 2.37 24.09
CA VAL A 98 -9.77 2.55 24.70
C VAL A 98 -9.86 1.90 26.08
N ARG A 99 -9.14 0.80 26.33
CA ARG A 99 -9.11 0.15 27.65
C ARG A 99 -8.33 0.95 28.71
N TYR A 100 -7.41 1.81 28.29
CA TYR A 100 -6.66 2.70 29.18
C TYR A 100 -7.41 4.00 29.49
N LEU A 101 -8.39 4.40 28.67
CA LEU A 101 -9.23 5.56 28.94
C LEU A 101 -10.29 5.31 30.02
N LYS A 102 -10.61 4.04 30.31
CA LYS A 102 -11.60 3.64 31.31
C LYS A 102 -11.01 3.23 32.66
N SER A 103 -9.69 3.31 32.81
CA SER A 103 -8.96 3.05 34.07
C SER A 103 -8.57 4.36 34.74
#